data_AF-A0A3N5PVK7-F1
#
_entry.id   AF-A0A3N5PVK7-F1
#
_cell.length_a   1.000
_cell.length_b   1.000
_cell.length_c   1.000
_cell.angle_alpha   90.00
_cell.angle_beta   90.00
_cell.angle_gamma   90.00
#
_symmetry.space_group_name_H-M   'P 1'
#
loop_
_entity.id
_entity.type
_entity.pdbx_description
1 polymer ?
#
loop_
_entity_poly.entity_id
_entity_poly.type
_entity_poly.pdbx_seq_one_letter_code
_entity_poly.pdbx_strand_id
1 'polypeptide(L)'
;MVKNEEDVIGYTISHLFGEGVDLVIVADNGSEDGTREILEGIALNHNLMIVDDPEVGYYQAAKMTHLANLAMDEGAGWVIPFDADELWYSPYGRMSEVIQRCHVDLLEATVLDHRPDVTDNPDDPNPFTRMP
;
A
#
# COMPACT_ATOMS: atom_id res chain seq x y z
N MET A 1 2.05 -5.09 5.31
CA MET A 1 3.26 -5.21 6.17
C MET A 1 4.45 -5.02 5.25
N VAL A 2 5.52 -4.33 5.67
CA VAL A 2 6.67 -4.02 4.79
C VAL A 2 7.98 -4.34 5.48
N LYS A 3 8.99 -4.71 4.70
CA LYS A 3 10.36 -4.87 5.17
C LYS A 3 11.34 -4.63 4.03
N ASN A 4 12.15 -3.60 4.14
CA ASN A 4 13.17 -3.24 3.16
C ASN A 4 12.63 -3.04 1.73
N GLU A 5 11.70 -2.09 1.60
CA GLU A 5 10.96 -1.76 0.37
C GLU A 5 11.21 -0.30 -0.06
N GLU A 6 12.41 0.24 0.23
CA GLU A 6 12.74 1.66 0.01
C GLU A 6 12.60 2.11 -1.46
N ASP A 7 12.73 1.17 -2.39
CA ASP A 7 12.67 1.38 -3.83
C ASP A 7 11.23 1.49 -4.38
N VAL A 8 10.23 0.98 -3.66
CA VAL A 8 8.85 0.88 -4.13
C VAL A 8 7.83 1.58 -3.23
N ILE A 9 8.01 1.54 -1.91
CA ILE A 9 6.94 1.87 -0.94
C ILE A 9 6.45 3.31 -1.06
N GLY A 10 7.36 4.25 -1.35
CA GLY A 10 7.01 5.65 -1.50
C GLY A 10 6.08 5.90 -2.68
N TYR A 11 6.28 5.19 -3.79
CA TYR A 11 5.43 5.30 -4.97
C TYR A 11 4.06 4.67 -4.75
N THR A 12 4.02 3.48 -4.14
CA THR A 12 2.78 2.77 -3.82
C THR A 12 1.87 3.59 -2.92
N ILE A 13 2.39 4.11 -1.80
CA ILE A 13 1.59 4.91 -0.86
C ILE A 13 1.13 6.22 -1.50
N SER A 14 1.99 6.89 -2.27
CA SER A 14 1.62 8.11 -2.99
C SER A 14 0.48 7.84 -3.99
N HIS A 15 0.53 6.70 -4.69
CA HIS A 15 -0.51 6.26 -5.60
C HIS A 15 -1.83 5.98 -4.88
N LEU A 16 -1.82 5.26 -3.76
CA LEU A 16 -3.04 5.01 -2.97
C LEU A 16 -3.72 6.30 -2.50
N PHE A 17 -2.95 7.29 -2.02
CA PHE A 17 -3.51 8.60 -1.69
C PHE A 17 -4.04 9.33 -2.94
N GLY A 18 -3.39 9.17 -4.10
CA GLY A 18 -3.87 9.68 -5.39
C GLY A 18 -5.21 9.08 -5.83
N GLU A 19 -5.42 7.79 -5.53
CA GLU A 19 -6.68 7.04 -5.71
C GLU A 19 -7.74 7.38 -4.67
N GLY A 20 -7.43 8.29 -3.75
CA GLY A 20 -8.36 8.85 -2.77
C GLY A 20 -8.55 7.97 -1.53
N VAL A 21 -7.57 7.15 -1.16
CA VAL A 21 -7.54 6.45 0.12
C VAL A 21 -7.36 7.46 1.26
N ASP A 22 -8.21 7.40 2.28
CA ASP A 22 -8.23 8.38 3.38
C ASP A 22 -7.21 8.10 4.49
N LEU A 23 -6.84 6.83 4.69
CA LEU A 23 -5.90 6.36 5.71
C LEU A 23 -5.12 5.18 5.14
N VAL A 24 -3.80 5.22 5.29
CA VAL A 24 -2.92 4.09 5.01
C VAL A 24 -2.30 3.64 6.34
N ILE A 25 -2.33 2.34 6.62
CA ILE A 25 -1.69 1.75 7.80
C ILE A 25 -0.60 0.79 7.32
N VAL A 26 0.64 1.08 7.70
CA VAL A 26 1.80 0.26 7.37
C VAL A 26 2.41 -0.31 8.64
N ALA A 27 2.51 -1.64 8.71
CA ALA A 27 3.36 -2.30 9.69
C ALA A 27 4.77 -2.46 9.14
N ASP A 28 5.75 -1.76 9.71
CA ASP A 28 7.18 -1.88 9.39
C ASP A 28 7.79 -3.01 10.22
N ASN A 29 8.24 -4.07 9.54
CA ASN A 29 8.77 -5.29 10.15
C ASN A 29 10.29 -5.21 10.38
N GLY A 30 10.73 -4.09 10.95
CA GLY A 30 12.13 -3.82 11.26
C GLY A 30 12.96 -3.67 10.00
N SER A 31 12.59 -2.73 9.14
CA SER A 31 13.41 -2.36 7.98
C SER A 31 14.77 -1.82 8.42
N GLU A 32 15.81 -2.13 7.64
CA GLU A 32 17.20 -1.73 7.87
C GLU A 32 17.75 -0.83 6.74
N ASP A 33 16.91 -0.55 5.74
CA ASP A 33 17.14 0.39 4.65
C ASP A 33 16.36 1.70 4.88
N GLY A 34 16.24 2.55 3.85
CA GLY A 34 15.54 3.83 3.90
C GLY A 34 14.01 3.75 4.00
N THR A 35 13.41 2.55 4.07
CA THR A 35 11.95 2.37 4.11
C THR A 35 11.32 3.19 5.23
N ARG A 36 11.92 3.15 6.43
CA ARG A 36 11.36 3.81 7.60
C ARG A 36 11.34 5.33 7.44
N GLU A 37 12.44 5.90 6.98
CA GLU A 37 12.59 7.33 6.75
C GLU A 37 11.61 7.83 5.68
N ILE A 38 11.36 7.03 4.65
CA ILE A 38 10.36 7.35 3.61
C ILE A 38 8.95 7.38 4.22
N LEU A 39 8.57 6.36 4.99
CA LEU A 39 7.27 6.30 5.66
C LEU A 39 7.06 7.51 6.59
N GLU A 40 8.06 7.82 7.43
CA GLU A 40 8.01 8.97 8.32
C GLU A 40 7.87 10.29 7.56
N GLY A 41 8.60 10.45 6.45
CA GLY A 41 8.49 11.62 5.58
C GLY A 41 7.09 11.81 4.98
N ILE A 42 6.44 10.72 4.56
CA ILE A 42 5.07 10.75 4.03
C ILE A 42 4.07 11.09 5.14
N ALA A 43 4.23 10.51 6.34
CA ALA A 43 3.35 10.74 7.49
C ALA A 43 3.32 12.20 7.97
N LEU A 44 4.31 13.02 7.60
CA LEU A 44 4.29 14.46 7.89
C LEU A 44 3.18 15.22 7.17
N ASN A 45 2.73 14.74 6.00
CA ASN A 45 1.80 15.46 5.14
C ASN A 45 0.57 14.63 4.73
N HIS A 46 0.58 13.33 5.00
CA HIS A 46 -0.49 12.41 4.66
C HIS A 46 -0.94 11.64 5.91
N ASN A 47 -2.18 11.16 5.86
CA ASN A 47 -2.75 10.34 6.93
C ASN A 47 -2.21 8.90 6.82
N LEU A 48 -0.94 8.73 7.18
CA LEU A 48 -0.22 7.46 7.20
C LEU A 48 0.08 7.10 8.65
N MET A 49 -0.42 5.95 9.09
CA MET A 49 -0.11 5.36 10.38
C MET A 49 0.97 4.31 10.22
N ILE A 50 2.06 4.45 10.97
CA ILE A 50 3.17 3.49 10.98
C ILE A 50 3.09 2.70 12.28
N VAL A 51 3.03 1.37 12.14
CA VAL A 51 3.01 0.42 13.26
C VAL A 51 4.35 -0.30 13.29
N ASP A 52 5.03 -0.27 14.42
CA ASP A 52 6.25 -1.07 14.61
C ASP A 52 5.87 -2.54 14.82
N ASP A 53 6.37 -3.42 13.96
CA ASP A 53 6.19 -4.87 14.09
C ASP A 53 7.54 -5.58 14.29
N PRO A 54 8.15 -5.47 15.50
CA PRO A 54 9.47 -6.04 15.76
C PRO A 54 9.45 -7.56 15.93
N GLU A 55 8.28 -8.22 15.92
CA GLU A 55 8.18 -9.65 16.25
C GLU A 55 8.59 -10.53 15.06
N VAL A 56 9.68 -11.28 15.25
CA VAL A 56 10.18 -12.28 14.30
C VAL A 56 9.38 -13.59 14.48
N GLY A 57 8.40 -13.84 13.59
CA GLY A 57 7.60 -15.06 13.60
C GLY A 57 6.54 -15.11 12.49
N TYR A 58 6.07 -16.32 12.16
CA TYR A 58 5.03 -16.59 11.13
C TYR A 58 3.61 -16.21 11.61
N TYR A 59 3.42 -14.96 12.05
CA TYR A 59 2.11 -14.45 12.51
C TYR A 59 1.42 -13.55 11.49
N GLN A 60 1.73 -13.68 10.20
CA GLN A 60 1.19 -12.81 9.14
C GLN A 60 -0.34 -12.68 9.20
N ALA A 61 -1.08 -13.79 9.36
CA ALA A 61 -2.53 -13.74 9.46
C ALA A 61 -3.04 -12.93 10.67
N ALA A 62 -2.40 -13.11 11.84
CA ALA A 62 -2.76 -12.38 13.05
C ALA A 62 -2.41 -10.88 12.94
N LYS A 63 -1.26 -10.57 12.34
CA LYS A 63 -0.80 -9.20 12.08
C LYS A 63 -1.73 -8.49 11.09
N MET A 64 -2.08 -9.12 9.97
CA MET A 64 -3.04 -8.56 9.02
C MET A 64 -4.43 -8.37 9.65
N THR A 65 -4.89 -9.32 10.46
CA THR A 65 -6.15 -9.18 11.22
C THR A 65 -6.07 -7.98 12.17
N HIS A 66 -4.94 -7.77 12.85
CA HIS A 66 -4.75 -6.64 13.73
C HIS A 66 -4.81 -5.31 12.97
N LEU A 67 -4.14 -5.20 11.81
CA LEU A 67 -4.17 -3.98 11.00
C LEU A 67 -5.58 -3.69 10.45
N ALA A 68 -6.31 -4.72 10.03
CA ALA A 68 -7.70 -4.56 9.58
C ALA A 68 -8.61 -4.06 10.72
N ASN A 69 -8.46 -4.61 11.93
CA ASN A 69 -9.20 -4.12 13.10
C ASN A 69 -8.82 -2.68 13.45
N LEU A 70 -7.54 -2.31 13.34
CA LEU A 70 -7.10 -0.94 13.58
C LEU A 70 -7.72 0.04 12.57
N ALA A 71 -7.78 -0.33 11.29
CA ALA A 71 -8.49 0.47 10.29
C ALA A 71 -9.98 0.64 10.65
N MET A 72 -10.64 -0.41 11.13
CA MET A 72 -12.03 -0.36 11.58
C MET A 72 -12.21 0.55 12.81
N ASP A 73 -11.28 0.51 13.77
CA ASP A 73 -11.29 1.35 14.95
C ASP A 73 -11.09 2.85 14.60
N GLU A 74 -10.34 3.13 13.52
CA GLU A 74 -10.21 4.46 12.91
C GLU A 74 -11.42 4.87 12.05
N GLY A 75 -12.47 4.03 12.00
CA GLY A 75 -13.72 4.33 11.32
C GLY A 75 -13.75 4.01 9.83
N ALA A 76 -12.84 3.17 9.34
CA ALA A 76 -12.86 2.74 7.94
C ALA A 76 -14.17 2.02 7.59
N GLY A 77 -14.84 2.48 6.53
CA GLY A 77 -15.98 1.78 5.94
C GLY A 77 -15.56 0.65 4.98
N TRP A 78 -14.32 0.71 4.50
CA TRP A 78 -13.71 -0.25 3.57
C TRP A 78 -12.24 -0.44 3.93
N VAL A 79 -11.77 -1.68 3.85
CA VAL A 79 -10.35 -2.04 4.07
C VAL A 79 -9.86 -2.75 2.81
N ILE A 80 -8.70 -2.30 2.31
CA ILE A 80 -8.03 -2.88 1.15
C ILE A 80 -6.66 -3.36 1.62
N PRO A 81 -6.45 -4.68 1.80
CA PRO A 81 -5.12 -5.23 2.00
C PRO A 81 -4.28 -5.01 0.72
N PHE A 82 -3.05 -4.56 0.89
CA PHE A 82 -2.12 -4.34 -0.22
C PHE A 82 -0.69 -4.69 0.20
N ASP A 83 0.11 -5.12 -0.76
CA ASP A 83 1.56 -5.31 -0.62
C ASP A 83 2.33 -4.06 -1.08
N ALA A 84 3.60 -3.94 -0.67
CA ALA A 84 4.42 -2.74 -0.88
C ALA A 84 4.63 -2.39 -2.36
N ASP A 85 4.53 -3.37 -3.24
CA ASP A 85 4.78 -3.32 -4.67
C ASP A 85 3.51 -3.42 -5.53
N GLU A 86 2.32 -3.22 -4.94
CA GLU A 86 1.04 -3.29 -5.66
C GLU A 86 0.45 -1.90 -5.98
N LEU A 87 0.05 -1.71 -7.24
CA LEU A 87 -0.76 -0.54 -7.64
C LEU A 87 -2.23 -0.91 -7.80
N TRP A 88 -3.01 -0.55 -6.78
CA TRP A 88 -4.47 -0.66 -6.82
C TRP A 88 -5.07 0.53 -7.58
N TYR A 89 -5.91 0.27 -8.59
CA TYR A 89 -6.59 1.31 -9.35
C TYR A 89 -7.96 0.84 -9.84
N SER A 90 -8.78 1.78 -10.30
CA SER A 90 -10.02 1.47 -11.02
C SER A 90 -10.00 2.05 -12.43
N PRO A 91 -10.43 1.29 -13.46
CA PRO A 91 -10.60 1.84 -14.81
C PRO A 91 -11.80 2.80 -14.92
N TYR A 92 -12.57 3.00 -13.83
CA TYR A 92 -13.79 3.80 -13.80
C TYR A 92 -13.65 5.14 -13.05
N GLY A 93 -12.43 5.52 -12.68
CA GLY A 93 -12.13 6.72 -11.89
C GLY A 93 -11.29 6.39 -10.66
N ARG A 94 -11.23 7.31 -9.70
CA ARG A 94 -10.53 7.05 -8.43
C ARG A 94 -11.18 5.90 -7.69
N MET A 95 -10.37 4.99 -7.18
CA MET A 95 -10.82 3.82 -6.45
C MET A 95 -11.83 4.15 -5.34
N SER A 96 -11.57 5.17 -4.52
CA SER A 96 -12.47 5.51 -3.41
C SER A 96 -13.85 5.97 -3.90
N GLU A 97 -13.94 6.72 -5.00
CA GLU A 97 -15.20 7.15 -5.60
C GLU A 97 -16.01 5.98 -6.16
N VAL A 98 -15.33 4.99 -6.74
CA VAL A 98 -15.97 3.79 -7.28
C VAL A 98 -16.51 2.93 -6.14
N ILE A 99 -15.70 2.69 -5.10
CA ILE A 99 -16.08 1.90 -3.93
C ILE A 99 -17.28 2.52 -3.20
N GLN A 100 -17.30 3.85 -3.02
CA GLN A 100 -18.42 4.55 -2.37
C GLN A 100 -19.77 4.42 -3.09
N ARG A 101 -19.77 4.06 -4.38
CA ARG A 101 -20.99 3.83 -5.16
C ARG A 101 -21.46 2.38 -5.11
N CYS A 102 -20.62 1.48 -4.64
CA CYS A 102 -20.93 0.06 -4.50
C CYS A 102 -21.78 -0.17 -3.25
N HIS A 103 -22.73 -1.11 -3.35
CA HIS A 103 -23.64 -1.49 -2.26
C HIS A 103 -23.48 -2.99 -1.97
N VAL A 104 -22.24 -3.40 -1.70
CA VAL A 104 -21.84 -4.79 -1.43
C VAL A 104 -20.87 -4.80 -0.26
N ASP A 105 -20.73 -5.94 0.41
CA ASP A 105 -19.78 -6.09 1.54
C ASP A 105 -18.38 -6.54 1.08
N LEU A 106 -18.26 -7.00 -0.17
CA LEU A 106 -17.01 -7.49 -0.76
C LEU A 106 -16.93 -7.07 -2.23
N LEU A 107 -15.77 -6.52 -2.60
CA LEU A 107 -15.39 -6.25 -3.99
C LEU A 107 -14.19 -7.12 -4.34
N GLU A 108 -14.25 -7.72 -5.52
CA GLU A 108 -13.16 -8.51 -6.08
C GLU A 108 -12.41 -7.68 -7.12
N ALA A 109 -11.08 -7.81 -7.13
CA ALA A 109 -10.22 -7.20 -8.14
C ALA A 109 -9.43 -8.28 -8.87
N THR A 110 -9.06 -7.99 -10.12
CA THR A 110 -8.13 -8.83 -10.89
C THR A 110 -6.72 -8.34 -10.63
N VAL A 111 -5.86 -9.23 -10.13
CA VAL A 111 -4.44 -8.97 -9.96
C VAL A 111 -3.70 -9.34 -11.24
N LEU A 112 -2.81 -8.46 -11.69
CA LEU A 112 -1.96 -8.67 -12.85
C LEU A 112 -0.50 -8.55 -12.41
N ASP A 113 0.30 -9.58 -12.70
CA ASP A 113 1.74 -9.53 -12.46
C ASP A 113 2.41 -8.76 -13.59
N HIS A 114 3.07 -7.64 -13.26
CA HIS A 114 3.99 -7.00 -14.19
C HIS A 114 5.40 -7.56 -14.02
N ARG A 115 6.09 -7.80 -15.12
CA ARG A 115 7.46 -8.35 -15.12
C ARG A 115 8.35 -7.49 -15.97
N PRO A 116 9.54 -7.11 -15.47
CA PRO A 116 10.45 -6.29 -16.22
C PRO A 116 10.92 -6.98 -17.50
N ASP A 117 11.09 -6.21 -18.56
CA ASP A 117 11.60 -6.67 -19.85
C ASP A 117 12.68 -5.75 -20.44
N VAL A 118 13.23 -6.14 -21.60
CA VAL A 118 14.36 -5.43 -22.23
C VAL A 118 14.04 -4.03 -22.74
N THR A 119 12.77 -3.64 -22.74
CA THR A 119 12.29 -2.32 -23.16
C THR A 119 12.11 -1.33 -22.01
N ASP A 120 12.28 -1.79 -20.77
CA ASP A 120 12.20 -0.94 -19.58
C ASP A 120 13.27 0.16 -19.59
N ASN A 121 12.92 1.35 -19.08
CA ASN A 121 13.86 2.45 -18.94
C ASN A 121 14.69 2.29 -17.65
N PRO A 122 15.99 1.93 -17.71
CA PRO A 122 16.80 1.73 -16.51
C PRO A 122 17.08 3.03 -15.74
N ASP A 123 16.90 4.19 -16.39
CA ASP A 123 17.14 5.50 -15.77
C ASP A 123 15.90 6.06 -15.04
N ASP A 124 14.73 5.41 -15.17
CA ASP A 124 13.53 5.78 -14.41
C ASP A 124 13.57 5.10 -13.02
N PRO A 125 13.70 5.87 -11.92
CA PRO A 125 13.77 5.32 -10.58
C PRO A 125 12.42 4.77 -10.08
N ASN A 126 11.31 5.05 -10.76
CA ASN A 126 10.01 4.53 -10.38
C ASN A 126 9.77 3.17 -11.09
N PRO A 127 9.73 2.05 -10.34
CA PRO A 127 9.57 0.73 -10.92
C PRO A 127 8.23 0.58 -11.65
N PHE A 128 7.21 1.36 -11.31
CA PHE A 128 5.90 1.25 -11.93
C PHE A 128 5.76 1.99 -13.26
N THR A 129 6.56 3.02 -13.50
CA THR A 129 6.54 3.77 -14.77
C THR A 129 7.64 3.34 -15.72
N ARG A 130 8.71 2.71 -15.21
CA ARG A 130 9.77 2.14 -16.06
C ARG A 130 9.29 0.93 -16.87
N MET A 131 8.29 0.20 -16.35
CA MET A 131 7.68 -0.97 -16.99
C MET A 131 6.41 -0.52 -17.75
N PRO A 132 6.41 -0.48 -19.09
CA PRO A 132 5.32 0.06 -19.90
C PRO A 132 4.01 -0.73 -19.85
#